data_AF-A0A2M7SYS7-F1
#
_entry.id   AF-A0A2M7SYS7-F1
#
_cell.length_a   1.000
_cell.length_b   1.000
_cell.length_c   1.000
_cell.angle_alpha   90.00
_cell.angle_beta   90.00
_cell.angle_gamma   90.00
#
_symmetry.space_group_name_H-M   'P 1'
#
loop_
_entity.id
_entity.type
_entity.pdbx_description
1 polymer ?
#
loop_
_entity_poly.entity_id
_entity_poly.type
_entity_poly.pdbx_seq_one_letter_code
_entity_poly.pdbx_strand_id
1 'polypeptide(L)'
;MELATTPGRKVILQNENADSPREIELITEKEKIKEELGAPFASDVIAIKKEETAPVLSTQTIIESLRAKVKEQGAILWGADEVTEFITEEDEAGTTLQGVRVKSGEVALADETFVAAGAITGLLLKTLHLTLPLRPSRQHLITFSGVKNFSEALITHRLRRGHLVFKGLMGGKVMLSYDGLMDPMQATYSLQVDETVLDLLHTYTSANLFPEFRDAKVEGAVCITGAVTPDFRPVVGRWRGIQGLWLATGFAGRSYAYAMGIAQTLGAIMTGAMPNLNLAPFAPERFELDRWPRFQRPPSLAWSEQATFAGKAQFATQVNTTGSGPAGYMDNVNMVDKNKVDRGQMKTTDFKENTKGKIQMAGTKRKG
;
A
#
# COMPACT_ATOMS: atom_id res chain seq x y z
N MET A 1 -28.08 -6.34 -18.18
CA MET A 1 -27.65 -7.75 -18.18
C MET A 1 -28.20 -8.38 -16.90
N GLU A 2 -29.35 -9.05 -16.98
CA GLU A 2 -29.99 -9.71 -15.84
C GLU A 2 -29.14 -10.91 -15.41
N LEU A 3 -28.50 -10.80 -14.25
CA LEU A 3 -27.84 -11.91 -13.58
C LEU A 3 -28.91 -12.69 -12.80
N ALA A 4 -29.49 -13.70 -13.44
CA ALA A 4 -30.24 -14.73 -12.73
C ALA A 4 -29.30 -15.46 -11.76
N THR A 5 -29.54 -15.29 -10.45
CA THR A 5 -28.72 -15.79 -9.35
C THR A 5 -29.07 -17.24 -9.01
N THR A 6 -28.40 -18.19 -9.63
CA THR A 6 -28.36 -19.57 -9.13
C THR A 6 -27.37 -19.66 -7.97
N PRO A 7 -27.73 -20.24 -6.80
CA PRO A 7 -26.81 -20.42 -5.68
C PRO A 7 -25.54 -21.20 -6.10
N GLY A 8 -24.37 -20.78 -5.60
CA GLY A 8 -23.08 -21.46 -5.83
C GLY A 8 -22.44 -21.22 -7.20
N ARG A 9 -22.88 -20.20 -7.96
CA ARG A 9 -22.29 -19.87 -9.25
C ARG A 9 -20.93 -19.19 -9.07
N LYS A 10 -19.84 -19.90 -9.39
CA LYS A 10 -18.53 -19.29 -9.61
C LYS A 10 -18.62 -18.31 -10.79
N VAL A 11 -18.25 -17.06 -10.58
CA VAL A 11 -18.19 -16.03 -11.62
C VAL A 11 -16.73 -15.74 -11.90
N ILE A 12 -16.18 -16.40 -12.92
CA ILE A 12 -14.81 -16.14 -13.34
C ILE A 12 -14.79 -14.78 -14.03
N LEU A 13 -14.09 -13.82 -13.43
CA LEU A 13 -13.85 -12.52 -14.05
C LEU A 13 -12.50 -12.58 -14.76
N GLN A 14 -12.54 -12.77 -16.08
CA GLN A 14 -11.37 -12.52 -16.94
C GLN A 14 -11.18 -11.01 -17.07
N ASN A 15 -10.00 -10.53 -16.67
CA ASN A 15 -9.53 -9.21 -17.03
C ASN A 15 -8.74 -9.37 -18.34
N GLU A 16 -9.17 -8.71 -19.42
CA GLU A 16 -8.56 -8.85 -20.76
C GLU A 16 -7.06 -8.51 -20.78
N ASN A 17 -6.54 -7.82 -19.76
CA ASN A 17 -5.14 -7.41 -19.63
C ASN A 17 -4.36 -8.10 -18.50
N ALA A 18 -4.91 -9.15 -17.87
CA ALA A 18 -4.19 -9.91 -16.84
C ALA A 18 -3.79 -11.29 -17.36
N ASP A 19 -2.53 -11.69 -17.15
CA ASP A 19 -1.98 -12.99 -17.58
C ASP A 19 -2.68 -14.21 -16.94
N SER A 20 -3.53 -14.00 -15.92
CA SER A 20 -4.33 -15.03 -15.29
C SER A 20 -5.75 -14.56 -14.96
N PRO A 21 -6.79 -15.39 -15.24
CA PRO A 21 -8.16 -15.11 -14.84
C PRO A 21 -8.24 -15.06 -13.31
N ARG A 22 -8.98 -14.08 -12.77
CA ARG A 22 -9.30 -14.05 -11.35
C ARG A 22 -10.58 -14.83 -11.11
N GLU A 23 -10.46 -15.97 -10.44
CA GLU A 23 -11.63 -16.70 -9.98
C GLU A 23 -12.27 -15.95 -8.82
N ILE A 24 -13.50 -15.52 -9.03
CA ILE A 24 -14.32 -14.88 -8.02
C ILE A 24 -15.54 -15.76 -7.79
N GLU A 25 -15.74 -16.17 -6.55
CA GLU A 25 -16.90 -16.95 -6.17
C GLU A 25 -17.93 -16.06 -5.48
N LEU A 26 -19.18 -16.11 -5.93
CA LEU A 26 -20.30 -15.46 -5.26
C LEU A 26 -21.03 -16.51 -4.42
N ILE A 27 -20.95 -16.36 -3.10
CA ILE A 27 -21.53 -17.30 -2.14
C ILE A 27 -22.79 -16.65 -1.54
N THR A 28 -23.94 -17.29 -1.73
CA THR A 28 -25.25 -16.83 -1.23
C THR A 28 -25.85 -17.75 -0.17
N GLU A 29 -25.33 -18.97 -0.05
CA GLU A 29 -25.81 -19.97 0.91
C GLU A 29 -25.35 -19.60 2.32
N LYS A 30 -26.30 -19.36 3.25
CA LYS A 30 -26.01 -18.83 4.59
C LYS A 30 -25.01 -19.69 5.38
N GLU A 31 -25.11 -21.01 5.29
CA GLU A 31 -24.19 -21.92 5.97
C GLU A 31 -22.75 -21.80 5.41
N LYS A 32 -22.60 -21.73 4.09
CA LYS A 32 -21.28 -21.50 3.46
C LYS A 32 -20.72 -20.13 3.81
N ILE A 33 -21.56 -19.08 3.82
CA ILE A 33 -21.13 -17.74 4.27
C ILE A 33 -20.59 -17.80 5.70
N LYS A 34 -21.29 -18.52 6.60
CA LYS A 34 -20.87 -18.67 8.00
C LYS A 34 -19.54 -19.40 8.10
N GLU A 35 -19.34 -20.45 7.31
CA GLU A 35 -18.09 -21.21 7.24
C GLU A 35 -16.92 -20.31 6.81
N GLU A 36 -17.10 -19.54 5.73
CA GLU A 36 -16.06 -18.64 5.20
C GLU A 36 -15.70 -17.50 6.14
N LEU A 37 -16.69 -16.94 6.85
CA LEU A 37 -16.49 -15.85 7.81
C LEU A 37 -15.99 -16.35 9.17
N GLY A 38 -16.18 -17.63 9.48
CA GLY A 38 -15.82 -18.24 10.77
C GLY A 38 -16.68 -17.78 11.96
N ALA A 39 -17.66 -16.90 11.73
CA ALA A 39 -18.46 -16.30 12.79
C ALA A 39 -19.94 -16.15 12.35
N PRO A 40 -20.89 -16.17 13.31
CA PRO A 40 -22.23 -15.66 13.07
C PRO A 40 -22.17 -14.25 12.50
N PHE A 41 -23.02 -14.00 11.51
CA PHE A 41 -23.09 -12.73 10.80
C PHE A 41 -24.53 -12.22 10.77
N ALA A 42 -24.71 -10.92 10.54
CA ALA A 42 -26.04 -10.31 10.50
C ALA A 42 -26.91 -10.90 9.39
N SER A 43 -28.21 -11.09 9.66
CA SER A 43 -29.18 -11.67 8.72
C SER A 43 -29.21 -10.94 7.37
N ASP A 44 -28.90 -9.65 7.38
CA ASP A 44 -28.98 -8.74 6.23
C ASP A 44 -27.83 -8.93 5.24
N VAL A 45 -26.79 -9.70 5.59
CA VAL A 45 -25.74 -10.11 4.64
C VAL A 45 -26.28 -11.20 3.73
N ILE A 46 -26.70 -10.85 2.53
CA ILE A 46 -27.33 -11.79 1.58
C ILE A 46 -26.34 -12.60 0.74
N ALA A 47 -25.10 -12.12 0.59
CA ALA A 47 -24.06 -12.76 -0.20
C ALA A 47 -22.68 -12.25 0.21
N ILE A 48 -21.63 -13.03 -0.07
CA ILE A 48 -20.23 -12.60 -0.03
C ILE A 48 -19.56 -12.90 -1.35
N LYS A 49 -18.59 -12.06 -1.70
CA LYS A 49 -17.66 -12.29 -2.81
C LYS A 49 -16.35 -12.84 -2.24
N LYS A 50 -15.94 -14.05 -2.64
CA LYS A 50 -14.67 -14.69 -2.27
C LYS A 50 -13.66 -14.64 -3.41
N GLU A 51 -12.41 -14.30 -3.09
CA GLU A 51 -11.27 -14.34 -4.01
C GLU A 51 -10.17 -15.23 -3.39
N GLU A 52 -9.77 -16.32 -4.05
CA GLU A 52 -8.87 -17.33 -3.47
C GLU A 52 -7.39 -16.87 -3.39
N THR A 53 -6.99 -15.85 -4.17
CA THR A 53 -5.57 -15.62 -4.50
C THR A 53 -5.00 -14.29 -4.01
N ALA A 54 -5.54 -13.66 -2.97
CA ALA A 54 -4.95 -12.41 -2.44
C ALA A 54 -3.98 -12.70 -1.29
N PRO A 55 -2.65 -12.50 -1.47
CA PRO A 55 -1.70 -12.74 -0.39
C PRO A 55 -1.90 -11.74 0.75
N VAL A 56 -1.97 -12.26 1.98
CA VAL A 56 -1.95 -11.43 3.19
C VAL A 56 -0.51 -11.19 3.60
N LEU A 57 -0.09 -9.94 3.55
CA LEU A 57 1.28 -9.55 3.87
C LEU A 57 1.42 -9.20 5.35
N SER A 58 2.48 -9.72 5.99
CA SER A 58 2.93 -9.20 7.29
C SER A 58 3.73 -7.92 7.05
N THR A 59 3.08 -6.78 7.27
CA THR A 59 3.70 -5.45 7.10
C THR A 59 5.00 -5.32 7.89
N GLN A 60 5.01 -5.77 9.14
CA GLN A 60 6.19 -5.68 10.01
C GLN A 60 7.36 -6.49 9.42
N THR A 61 7.13 -7.77 9.12
CA THR A 61 8.16 -8.66 8.57
C THR A 61 8.72 -8.11 7.27
N ILE A 62 7.88 -7.65 6.35
CA ILE A 62 8.35 -7.10 5.06
C ILE A 62 9.21 -5.87 5.26
N ILE A 63 8.79 -4.92 6.11
CA ILE A 63 9.56 -3.69 6.33
C ILE A 63 10.87 -3.98 7.04
N GLU A 64 10.89 -4.88 8.03
CA GLU A 64 12.11 -5.27 8.75
C GLU A 64 13.09 -6.00 7.82
N SER A 65 12.62 -6.97 7.03
CA SER A 65 13.43 -7.68 6.05
C SER A 65 13.99 -6.74 4.97
N LEU A 66 13.16 -5.83 4.44
CA LEU A 66 13.59 -4.85 3.44
C LEU A 66 14.65 -3.92 4.04
N ARG A 67 14.44 -3.43 5.27
CA ARG A 67 15.39 -2.59 6.00
C ARG A 67 16.75 -3.29 6.17
N ALA A 68 16.75 -4.56 6.55
CA ALA A 68 17.99 -5.33 6.67
C ALA A 68 18.68 -5.47 5.31
N LYS A 69 17.91 -5.76 4.24
CA LYS A 69 18.46 -5.97 2.92
C LYS A 69 19.09 -4.71 2.31
N VAL A 70 18.42 -3.56 2.41
CA VAL A 70 18.98 -2.31 1.87
C VAL A 70 20.24 -1.88 2.61
N LYS A 71 20.33 -2.13 3.93
CA LYS A 71 21.54 -1.89 4.70
C LYS A 71 22.70 -2.80 4.26
N GLU A 72 22.42 -4.07 4.01
CA GLU A 72 23.43 -5.02 3.47
C GLU A 72 23.98 -4.54 2.12
N GLN A 73 23.14 -3.88 1.31
CA GLN A 73 23.51 -3.28 0.03
C GLN A 73 24.16 -1.89 0.17
N GLY A 74 24.47 -1.43 1.39
CA GLY A 74 25.18 -0.18 1.64
C GLY A 74 24.30 1.06 1.81
N ALA A 75 22.97 0.91 1.86
CA ALA A 75 22.09 2.06 2.13
C ALA A 75 22.26 2.56 3.57
N ILE A 76 22.35 3.89 3.73
CA ILE A 76 22.41 4.57 5.02
C ILE A 76 20.97 4.94 5.43
N LEU A 77 20.57 4.59 6.66
CA LEU A 77 19.24 4.93 7.18
C LEU A 77 19.35 5.93 8.32
N TRP A 78 18.76 7.10 8.14
CA TRP A 78 18.87 8.26 9.04
C TRP A 78 17.83 8.29 10.16
N GLY A 79 17.18 7.15 10.44
CA GLY A 79 16.26 7.02 11.57
C GLY A 79 15.01 7.91 11.44
N ALA A 80 14.67 8.61 12.53
CA ALA A 80 13.45 9.41 12.67
C ALA A 80 13.68 10.92 12.50
N ASP A 81 14.81 11.33 11.89
CA ASP A 81 15.07 12.74 11.66
C ASP A 81 14.16 13.28 10.53
N GLU A 82 13.52 14.40 10.81
CA GLU A 82 12.46 14.95 9.96
C GLU A 82 13.09 15.86 8.91
N VAL A 83 12.77 15.64 7.63
CA VAL A 83 13.12 16.60 6.56
C VAL A 83 12.29 17.86 6.75
N THR A 84 12.97 19.01 6.83
CA THR A 84 12.33 20.32 7.05
C THR A 84 12.35 21.18 5.79
N GLU A 85 13.31 20.98 4.89
CA GLU A 85 13.54 21.85 3.75
C GLU A 85 14.19 21.09 2.57
N PHE A 86 13.89 21.52 1.35
CA PHE A 86 14.57 21.10 0.14
C PHE A 86 15.65 22.13 -0.23
N ILE A 87 16.83 21.66 -0.62
CA ILE A 87 17.94 22.53 -1.03
C ILE A 87 17.98 22.57 -2.55
N THR A 88 17.74 23.73 -3.13
CA THR A 88 17.72 23.92 -4.58
C THR A 88 18.82 24.86 -5.05
N GLU A 89 19.23 24.66 -6.30
CA GLU A 89 20.07 25.56 -7.05
C GLU A 89 19.32 25.99 -8.32
N GLU A 90 19.43 27.27 -8.68
CA GLU A 90 18.82 27.81 -9.89
C GLU A 90 19.91 28.31 -10.83
N ASP A 91 19.82 27.91 -12.09
CA ASP A 91 20.71 28.34 -13.17
C ASP A 91 19.92 28.70 -14.45
N GLU A 92 20.62 28.92 -15.56
CA GLU A 92 19.98 29.21 -16.86
C GLU A 92 19.15 28.03 -17.41
N ALA A 93 19.41 26.79 -16.96
CA ALA A 93 18.70 25.59 -17.38
C ALA A 93 17.45 25.30 -16.51
N GLY A 94 17.39 25.85 -15.29
CA GLY A 94 16.21 25.85 -14.43
C GLY A 94 16.54 25.58 -12.96
N THR A 95 15.58 25.01 -12.23
CA THR A 95 15.76 24.64 -10.82
C THR A 95 16.20 23.19 -10.71
N THR A 96 17.28 22.94 -9.97
CA THR A 96 17.79 21.61 -9.63
C THR A 96 17.71 21.38 -8.12
N LEU A 97 17.21 20.23 -7.71
CA LEU A 97 17.19 19.80 -6.32
C LEU A 97 18.53 19.15 -5.97
N GLN A 98 19.24 19.74 -5.01
CA GLN A 98 20.58 19.32 -4.58
C GLN A 98 20.56 18.43 -3.33
N GLY A 99 19.43 18.39 -2.61
CA GLY A 99 19.29 17.59 -1.41
C GLY A 99 18.22 18.07 -0.45
N VAL A 100 18.35 17.67 0.82
CA VAL A 100 17.41 18.01 1.89
C VAL A 100 18.13 18.44 3.17
N ARG A 101 17.50 19.34 3.92
CA ARG A 101 17.87 19.65 5.30
C ARG A 101 16.95 18.88 6.24
N VAL A 102 17.55 18.30 7.27
CA VAL A 102 16.82 17.62 8.34
C VAL A 102 16.78 18.48 9.62
N LYS A 103 15.88 18.14 10.54
CA LYS A 103 15.61 18.90 11.76
C LYS A 103 16.81 19.01 12.69
N SER A 104 17.71 18.02 12.70
CA SER A 104 18.99 18.12 13.41
C SER A 104 19.93 19.21 12.86
N GLY A 105 19.64 19.75 11.68
CA GLY A 105 20.44 20.75 10.99
C GLY A 105 21.37 20.16 9.92
N GLU A 106 21.54 18.84 9.89
CA GLU A 106 22.34 18.15 8.88
C GLU A 106 21.75 18.30 7.47
N VAL A 107 22.63 18.25 6.47
CA VAL A 107 22.27 18.35 5.06
C VAL A 107 22.67 17.06 4.36
N ALA A 108 21.68 16.40 3.76
CA ALA A 108 21.89 15.23 2.91
C ALA A 108 21.83 15.67 1.44
N LEU A 109 22.98 15.66 0.76
CA LEU A 109 23.08 15.96 -0.67
C LEU A 109 22.72 14.73 -1.51
N ALA A 110 22.03 14.95 -2.63
CA ALA A 110 21.65 13.90 -3.57
C ALA A 110 21.35 14.48 -4.96
N ASP A 111 21.78 13.78 -6.01
CA ASP A 111 21.46 14.14 -7.41
C ASP A 111 19.97 13.88 -7.75
N GLU A 112 19.38 12.86 -7.10
CA GLU A 112 17.99 12.44 -7.29
C GLU A 112 17.35 12.22 -5.92
N THR A 113 16.23 12.89 -5.65
CA THR A 113 15.49 12.84 -4.38
C THR A 113 14.08 12.31 -4.58
N PHE A 114 13.74 11.29 -3.80
CA PHE A 114 12.46 10.60 -3.90
C PHE A 114 11.57 10.85 -2.67
N VAL A 115 10.47 11.58 -2.85
CA VAL A 115 9.57 11.97 -1.76
C VAL A 115 8.44 10.95 -1.61
N ALA A 116 8.64 10.00 -0.69
CA ALA A 116 7.66 8.96 -0.32
C ALA A 116 7.01 9.19 1.07
N ALA A 117 6.81 10.46 1.45
CA ALA A 117 6.39 10.87 2.79
C ALA A 117 4.87 10.79 3.05
N GLY A 118 4.12 10.00 2.27
CA GLY A 118 2.66 9.91 2.41
C GLY A 118 1.98 11.28 2.34
N ALA A 119 1.06 11.57 3.26
CA ALA A 119 0.31 12.83 3.23
C ALA A 119 1.22 14.05 3.51
N ILE A 120 2.33 13.83 4.23
CA ILE A 120 3.31 14.88 4.56
C ILE A 120 4.02 15.39 3.30
N THR A 121 4.05 14.62 2.20
CA THR A 121 4.55 15.10 0.90
C THR A 121 3.91 16.43 0.50
N GLY A 122 2.60 16.61 0.73
CA GLY A 122 1.92 17.86 0.39
C GLY A 122 2.35 19.06 1.24
N LEU A 123 2.85 18.83 2.46
CA LEU A 123 3.41 19.88 3.31
C LEU A 123 4.85 20.21 2.92
N LEU A 124 5.66 19.18 2.64
CA LEU A 124 7.04 19.35 2.20
C LEU A 124 7.11 20.13 0.89
N LEU A 125 6.26 19.82 -0.08
CA LEU A 125 6.26 20.51 -1.38
C LEU A 125 5.96 22.01 -1.29
N LYS A 126 5.30 22.48 -0.21
CA LYS A 126 5.06 23.91 -0.02
C LYS A 126 6.34 24.71 0.21
N THR A 127 7.42 24.09 0.70
CA THR A 127 8.72 24.77 0.85
C THR A 127 9.36 25.09 -0.50
N LEU A 128 8.94 24.40 -1.57
CA LEU A 128 9.27 24.68 -2.97
C LEU A 128 8.19 25.48 -3.70
N HIS A 129 7.21 26.04 -2.97
CA HIS A 129 6.03 26.70 -3.54
C HIS A 129 5.19 25.82 -4.50
N LEU A 130 5.34 24.51 -4.40
CA LEU A 130 4.59 23.54 -5.20
C LEU A 130 3.32 23.11 -4.46
N THR A 131 2.26 22.88 -5.22
CA THR A 131 0.98 22.39 -4.69
C THR A 131 0.60 21.07 -5.33
N LEU A 132 0.41 20.05 -4.51
CA LEU A 132 -0.15 18.77 -4.90
C LEU A 132 -1.45 18.56 -4.11
N PRO A 133 -2.60 18.26 -4.75
CA PRO A 133 -3.88 18.10 -4.06
C PRO A 133 -3.90 16.77 -3.29
N LEU A 134 -3.25 16.74 -2.13
CA LEU A 134 -3.24 15.62 -1.20
C LEU A 134 -4.07 15.94 0.02
N ARG A 135 -4.96 15.00 0.36
CA ARG A 135 -5.73 15.01 1.60
C ARG A 135 -5.18 13.93 2.55
N PRO A 136 -4.87 14.27 3.82
CA PRO A 136 -4.58 13.24 4.81
C PRO A 136 -5.85 12.45 5.15
N SER A 137 -5.71 11.18 5.50
CA SER A 137 -6.80 10.32 5.94
C SER A 137 -6.37 9.56 7.19
N ARG A 138 -6.84 9.97 8.37
CA ARG A 138 -6.60 9.23 9.61
C ARG A 138 -7.32 7.88 9.54
N GLN A 139 -6.56 6.81 9.70
CA GLN A 139 -7.04 5.43 9.63
C GLN A 139 -6.90 4.80 11.00
N HIS A 140 -7.92 4.07 11.45
CA HIS A 140 -7.93 3.41 12.76
C HIS A 140 -7.62 1.94 12.57
N LEU A 141 -6.70 1.40 13.38
CA LEU A 141 -6.45 -0.03 13.50
C LEU A 141 -6.76 -0.43 14.94
N ILE A 142 -7.82 -1.20 15.12
CA ILE A 142 -8.38 -1.58 16.41
C ILE A 142 -8.19 -3.08 16.58
N THR A 143 -7.63 -3.50 17.70
CA THR A 143 -7.52 -4.92 18.05
C THR A 143 -8.60 -5.28 19.05
N PHE A 144 -9.41 -6.26 18.70
CA PHE A 144 -10.42 -6.86 19.56
C PHE A 144 -9.94 -8.20 20.10
N SER A 145 -10.37 -8.56 21.31
CA SER A 145 -10.26 -9.90 21.88
C SER A 145 -11.63 -10.45 22.27
N GLY A 146 -11.72 -11.78 22.43
CA GLY A 146 -12.95 -12.45 22.84
C GLY A 146 -13.90 -12.81 21.70
N VAL A 147 -13.49 -12.59 20.44
CA VAL A 147 -14.20 -13.06 19.24
C VAL A 147 -13.78 -14.50 18.95
N LYS A 148 -14.72 -15.43 18.80
CA LYS A 148 -14.42 -16.86 18.70
C LYS A 148 -14.49 -17.30 17.24
N ASN A 149 -13.59 -18.19 16.84
CA ASN A 149 -13.60 -18.85 15.52
C ASN A 149 -13.55 -17.92 14.28
N PHE A 150 -13.26 -16.63 14.45
CA PHE A 150 -13.21 -15.67 13.35
C PHE A 150 -12.19 -16.08 12.26
N SER A 151 -12.58 -15.95 11.00
CA SER A 151 -11.75 -16.37 9.87
C SER A 151 -10.40 -15.65 9.81
N GLU A 152 -9.35 -16.38 9.44
CA GLU A 152 -8.02 -15.82 9.16
C GLU A 152 -7.97 -15.12 7.78
N ALA A 153 -8.99 -15.31 6.94
CA ALA A 153 -9.18 -14.58 5.71
C ALA A 153 -9.30 -13.07 5.98
N LEU A 154 -8.85 -12.25 5.03
CA LEU A 154 -9.19 -10.82 5.08
C LEU A 154 -10.65 -10.65 4.69
N ILE A 155 -11.43 -10.04 5.57
CA ILE A 155 -12.82 -9.70 5.30
C ILE A 155 -12.89 -8.20 5.12
N THR A 156 -13.40 -7.75 3.97
CA THR A 156 -13.58 -6.34 3.65
C THR A 156 -15.06 -6.00 3.59
N HIS A 157 -15.45 -4.87 4.18
CA HIS A 157 -16.81 -4.36 4.11
C HIS A 157 -16.78 -2.91 3.68
N ARG A 158 -17.54 -2.58 2.63
CA ARG A 158 -17.58 -1.22 2.10
C ARG A 158 -18.58 -0.37 2.87
N LEU A 159 -18.13 0.79 3.33
CA LEU A 159 -18.97 1.83 3.88
C LEU A 159 -19.09 2.99 2.89
N ARG A 160 -20.02 3.91 3.15
CA ARG A 160 -20.12 5.17 2.40
C ARG A 160 -18.86 6.04 2.56
N ARG A 161 -18.27 6.04 3.75
CA ARG A 161 -17.17 6.93 4.14
C ARG A 161 -15.78 6.27 4.12
N GLY A 162 -15.69 5.00 3.79
CA GLY A 162 -14.45 4.25 3.76
C GLY A 162 -14.69 2.76 3.68
N HIS A 163 -13.73 1.97 4.10
CA HIS A 163 -13.81 0.51 4.15
C HIS A 163 -13.41 0.00 5.52
N LEU A 164 -14.05 -1.10 5.93
CA LEU A 164 -13.61 -1.91 7.05
C LEU A 164 -12.83 -3.10 6.51
N VAL A 165 -11.71 -3.42 7.16
CA VAL A 165 -10.94 -4.64 6.88
C VAL A 165 -10.73 -5.38 8.19
N PHE A 166 -11.25 -6.59 8.27
CA PHE A 166 -11.06 -7.50 9.39
C PHE A 166 -9.99 -8.52 9.05
N LYS A 167 -9.16 -8.84 10.04
CA LYS A 167 -8.18 -9.92 9.98
C LYS A 167 -8.24 -10.71 11.27
N GLY A 168 -8.64 -11.98 11.19
CA GLY A 168 -8.46 -12.92 12.30
C GLY A 168 -6.98 -13.05 12.65
N LEU A 169 -6.69 -13.03 13.95
CA LEU A 169 -5.37 -13.20 14.53
C LEU A 169 -5.39 -14.39 15.48
N MET A 170 -4.21 -14.96 15.75
CA MET A 170 -4.07 -16.04 16.72
C MET A 170 -4.58 -15.62 18.11
N GLY A 171 -5.12 -16.60 18.85
CA GLY A 171 -5.58 -16.39 20.24
C GLY A 171 -6.93 -15.70 20.37
N GLY A 172 -7.81 -15.82 19.38
CA GLY A 172 -9.17 -15.25 19.43
C GLY A 172 -9.18 -13.71 19.37
N LYS A 173 -8.19 -13.15 18.67
CA LYS A 173 -8.08 -11.72 18.41
C LYS A 173 -8.50 -11.40 16.99
N VAL A 174 -9.05 -10.21 16.78
CA VAL A 174 -9.37 -9.72 15.43
C VAL A 174 -8.88 -8.29 15.30
N MET A 175 -8.13 -8.00 14.25
CA MET A 175 -7.80 -6.63 13.89
C MET A 175 -8.84 -6.08 12.93
N LEU A 176 -9.42 -4.93 13.26
CA LEU A 176 -10.30 -4.14 12.41
C LEU A 176 -9.55 -2.87 11.97
N SER A 177 -9.47 -2.64 10.67
CA SER A 177 -9.01 -1.37 10.10
C SER A 177 -10.18 -0.58 9.52
N TYR A 178 -10.24 0.72 9.79
CA TYR A 178 -11.08 1.69 9.08
C TYR A 178 -10.20 2.72 8.37
N ASP A 179 -10.36 2.85 7.04
CA ASP A 179 -9.44 3.64 6.22
C ASP A 179 -9.80 5.15 6.11
N GLY A 180 -11.02 5.54 6.50
CA GLY A 180 -11.51 6.93 6.48
C GLY A 180 -11.41 7.64 5.12
N LEU A 181 -11.28 6.91 4.00
CA LEU A 181 -10.86 7.51 2.72
C LEU A 181 -11.83 8.57 2.17
N MET A 182 -13.11 8.48 2.55
CA MET A 182 -14.18 9.41 2.16
C MET A 182 -14.77 10.14 3.36
N ASP A 183 -14.12 10.07 4.53
CA ASP A 183 -14.63 10.65 5.78
C ASP A 183 -14.02 12.04 6.02
N PRO A 184 -14.81 13.13 5.97
CA PRO A 184 -14.30 14.46 6.22
C PRO A 184 -13.78 14.64 7.65
N MET A 185 -14.32 13.91 8.64
CA MET A 185 -13.83 13.98 10.02
C MET A 185 -12.46 13.33 10.19
N GLN A 186 -12.07 12.47 9.24
CA GLN A 186 -10.76 11.84 9.21
C GLN A 186 -9.79 12.58 8.29
N ALA A 187 -10.16 13.75 7.75
CA ALA A 187 -9.27 14.60 6.96
C ALA A 187 -8.28 15.39 7.84
N THR A 188 -7.48 14.68 8.63
CA THR A 188 -6.55 15.25 9.60
C THR A 188 -5.21 14.52 9.58
N TYR A 189 -4.14 15.24 9.94
CA TYR A 189 -2.80 14.67 10.16
C TYR A 189 -2.63 14.08 11.57
N SER A 190 -3.63 14.25 12.46
CA SER A 190 -3.58 13.70 13.81
C SER A 190 -3.45 12.17 13.80
N LEU A 191 -2.61 11.65 14.69
CA LEU A 191 -2.49 10.22 14.97
C LEU A 191 -3.18 9.82 16.28
N GLN A 192 -3.95 10.74 16.88
CA GLN A 192 -4.75 10.43 18.07
C GLN A 192 -5.93 9.56 17.69
N VAL A 193 -6.18 8.53 18.50
CA VAL A 193 -7.39 7.72 18.40
C VAL A 193 -8.60 8.60 18.60
N ASP A 194 -9.63 8.36 17.80
CA ASP A 194 -10.91 9.05 17.91
C ASP A 194 -11.90 8.08 18.56
N GLU A 195 -12.14 8.26 19.85
CA GLU A 195 -13.01 7.37 20.62
C GLU A 195 -14.44 7.33 20.08
N THR A 196 -14.92 8.44 19.50
CA THR A 196 -16.26 8.45 18.88
C THR A 196 -16.32 7.55 17.64
N VAL A 197 -15.25 7.52 16.85
CA VAL A 197 -15.15 6.60 15.71
C VAL A 197 -15.00 5.16 16.19
N LEU A 198 -14.21 4.93 17.24
CA LEU A 198 -14.03 3.60 17.82
C LEU A 198 -15.36 3.02 18.30
N ASP A 199 -16.11 3.77 19.11
CA ASP A 199 -17.44 3.38 19.60
C ASP A 199 -18.42 3.13 18.46
N LEU A 200 -18.42 4.00 17.45
CA LEU A 200 -19.25 3.86 16.26
C LEU A 200 -18.91 2.58 15.49
N LEU A 201 -17.62 2.29 15.30
CA LEU A 201 -17.15 1.10 14.58
C LEU A 201 -17.47 -0.19 15.34
N HIS A 202 -17.29 -0.19 16.67
CA HIS A 202 -17.63 -1.34 17.51
C HIS A 202 -19.14 -1.59 17.50
N THR A 203 -19.95 -0.54 17.70
CA THR A 203 -21.42 -0.61 17.65
C THR A 203 -21.90 -1.05 16.28
N TYR A 204 -21.37 -0.47 15.21
CA TYR A 204 -21.76 -0.81 13.84
C TYR A 204 -21.41 -2.26 13.52
N THR A 205 -20.19 -2.70 13.84
CA THR A 205 -19.72 -4.06 13.59
C THR A 205 -20.59 -5.08 14.32
N SER A 206 -20.83 -4.86 15.61
CA SER A 206 -21.64 -5.80 16.43
C SER A 206 -23.10 -5.85 15.99
N ALA A 207 -23.70 -4.71 15.65
CA ALA A 207 -25.12 -4.66 15.27
C ALA A 207 -25.39 -5.08 13.83
N ASN A 208 -24.47 -4.82 12.88
CA ASN A 208 -24.76 -4.93 11.45
C ASN A 208 -23.91 -5.96 10.71
N LEU A 209 -22.81 -6.46 11.29
CA LEU A 209 -21.90 -7.39 10.62
C LEU A 209 -21.74 -8.68 11.39
N PHE A 210 -21.24 -8.62 12.62
CA PHE A 210 -20.82 -9.76 13.42
C PHE A 210 -21.32 -9.63 14.86
N PRO A 211 -22.45 -10.26 15.22
CA PRO A 211 -23.02 -10.18 16.57
C PRO A 211 -22.04 -10.57 17.69
N GLU A 212 -21.05 -11.42 17.43
CA GLU A 212 -20.02 -11.78 18.40
C GLU A 212 -19.18 -10.59 18.89
N PHE A 213 -19.11 -9.50 18.12
CA PHE A 213 -18.42 -8.29 18.56
C PHE A 213 -19.13 -7.57 19.69
N ARG A 214 -20.39 -7.93 20.04
CA ARG A 214 -21.14 -7.28 21.12
C ARG A 214 -20.41 -7.34 22.46
N ASP A 215 -19.79 -8.48 22.76
CA ASP A 215 -19.07 -8.73 24.02
C ASP A 215 -17.54 -8.69 23.83
N ALA A 216 -17.07 -8.36 22.62
CA ALA A 216 -15.65 -8.24 22.33
C ALA A 216 -15.03 -7.04 23.06
N LYS A 217 -13.80 -7.23 23.55
CA LYS A 217 -13.05 -6.19 24.26
C LYS A 217 -12.06 -5.53 23.32
N VAL A 218 -11.93 -4.21 23.43
CA VAL A 218 -10.88 -3.47 22.74
C VAL A 218 -9.58 -3.62 23.53
N GLU A 219 -8.59 -4.27 22.93
CA GLU A 219 -7.25 -4.45 23.52
C GLU A 219 -6.36 -3.23 23.27
N GLY A 220 -6.61 -2.52 22.17
CA GLY A 220 -5.87 -1.33 21.80
C GLY A 220 -6.27 -0.80 20.43
N ALA A 221 -5.97 0.47 20.20
CA ALA A 221 -6.17 1.12 18.93
C ALA A 221 -4.96 2.01 18.61
N VAL A 222 -4.58 2.04 17.33
CA VAL A 222 -3.58 2.97 16.81
C VAL A 222 -4.13 3.66 15.58
N CYS A 223 -3.65 4.87 15.32
CA CYS A 223 -3.97 5.58 14.09
C CYS A 223 -2.74 5.76 13.20
N ILE A 224 -2.96 5.72 11.90
CA ILE A 224 -1.98 6.05 10.87
C ILE A 224 -2.57 7.05 9.89
N THR A 225 -1.70 7.78 9.18
CA THR A 225 -2.15 8.75 8.17
C THR A 225 -1.98 8.19 6.77
N GLY A 226 -3.09 8.04 6.04
CA GLY A 226 -3.12 7.79 4.61
C GLY A 226 -3.03 9.09 3.80
N ALA A 227 -2.59 8.97 2.54
CA ALA A 227 -2.54 10.07 1.57
C ALA A 227 -3.55 9.81 0.45
N VAL A 228 -4.45 10.76 0.21
CA VAL A 228 -5.55 10.62 -0.74
C VAL A 228 -5.50 11.73 -1.77
N THR A 229 -5.43 11.36 -3.03
CA THR A 229 -5.56 12.25 -4.18
C THR A 229 -7.03 12.40 -4.59
N PRO A 230 -7.41 13.47 -5.31
CA PRO A 230 -8.78 13.66 -5.80
C PRO A 230 -9.34 12.45 -6.54
N ASP A 231 -8.52 11.82 -7.39
CA ASP A 231 -8.90 10.68 -8.24
C ASP A 231 -8.62 9.32 -7.59
N PHE A 232 -8.18 9.29 -6.32
CA PHE A 232 -7.77 8.11 -5.57
C PHE A 232 -6.63 7.30 -6.21
N ARG A 233 -5.97 7.83 -7.25
CA ARG A 233 -4.82 7.18 -7.89
C ARG A 233 -3.51 7.71 -7.30
N PRO A 234 -2.48 6.87 -7.14
CA PRO A 234 -1.16 7.31 -6.68
C PRO A 234 -0.56 8.41 -7.56
N VAL A 235 0.24 9.28 -6.97
CA VAL A 235 1.11 10.22 -7.68
C VAL A 235 2.51 9.61 -7.69
N VAL A 236 3.00 9.24 -8.86
CA VAL A 236 4.27 8.54 -9.06
C VAL A 236 4.98 9.11 -10.28
N GLY A 237 6.22 9.57 -10.10
CA GLY A 237 7.05 10.06 -11.20
C GLY A 237 7.80 11.35 -10.87
N ARG A 238 8.47 11.92 -11.89
CA ARG A 238 9.17 13.19 -11.78
C ARG A 238 8.19 14.35 -11.64
N TRP A 239 8.58 15.37 -10.88
CA TRP A 239 7.94 16.67 -10.94
C TRP A 239 8.57 17.49 -12.07
N ARG A 240 7.78 18.07 -12.98
CA ARG A 240 8.33 18.90 -14.06
C ARG A 240 8.76 20.27 -13.53
N GLY A 241 9.89 20.76 -14.02
CA GLY A 241 10.43 22.07 -13.66
C GLY A 241 11.35 22.06 -12.44
N ILE A 242 11.52 20.93 -11.75
CA ILE A 242 12.57 20.75 -10.74
C ILE A 242 13.33 19.45 -11.05
N GLN A 243 14.55 19.60 -11.57
CA GLN A 243 15.42 18.45 -11.83
C GLN A 243 15.77 17.76 -10.51
N GLY A 244 15.81 16.43 -10.52
CA GLY A 244 16.10 15.64 -9.32
C GLY A 244 14.89 15.29 -8.46
N LEU A 245 13.71 15.91 -8.66
CA LEU A 245 12.54 15.70 -7.79
C LEU A 245 11.60 14.60 -8.30
N TRP A 246 11.39 13.58 -7.48
CA TRP A 246 10.45 12.48 -7.73
C TRP A 246 9.45 12.33 -6.58
N LEU A 247 8.24 11.89 -6.92
CA LEU A 247 7.18 11.61 -5.96
C LEU A 247 6.74 10.14 -6.02
N ALA A 248 6.42 9.56 -4.87
CA ALA A 248 5.49 8.43 -4.77
C ALA A 248 4.62 8.57 -3.52
N THR A 249 3.38 9.01 -3.72
CA THR A 249 2.45 9.28 -2.65
C THR A 249 1.00 9.11 -3.12
N GLY A 250 0.02 9.40 -2.29
CA GLY A 250 -1.40 9.41 -2.70
C GLY A 250 -2.01 8.02 -2.92
N PHE A 251 -1.48 7.00 -2.25
CA PHE A 251 -1.88 5.60 -2.48
C PHE A 251 -3.29 5.22 -2.03
N ALA A 252 -3.99 6.08 -1.29
CA ALA A 252 -5.37 5.88 -0.86
C ALA A 252 -5.63 4.47 -0.28
N GLY A 253 -4.83 4.05 0.71
CA GLY A 253 -4.97 2.77 1.39
C GLY A 253 -4.39 1.55 0.65
N ARG A 254 -3.78 1.73 -0.53
CA ARG A 254 -3.25 0.63 -1.37
C ARG A 254 -1.72 0.60 -1.48
N SER A 255 -1.02 1.26 -0.56
CA SER A 255 0.44 1.43 -0.62
C SER A 255 1.18 0.10 -0.69
N TYR A 256 0.88 -0.84 0.21
CA TYR A 256 1.57 -2.14 0.24
C TYR A 256 1.36 -2.97 -1.03
N ALA A 257 0.14 -2.99 -1.56
CA ALA A 257 -0.17 -3.73 -2.78
C ALA A 257 0.60 -3.17 -3.99
N TYR A 258 0.94 -1.88 -3.99
CA TYR A 258 1.52 -1.19 -5.14
C TYR A 258 3.04 -0.99 -5.02
N ALA A 259 3.57 -1.00 -3.79
CA ALA A 259 4.93 -0.60 -3.48
C ALA A 259 6.00 -1.35 -4.31
N MET A 260 5.91 -2.68 -4.38
CA MET A 260 6.93 -3.49 -5.09
C MET A 260 6.93 -3.21 -6.60
N GLY A 261 5.75 -3.19 -7.24
CA GLY A 261 5.63 -2.92 -8.66
C GLY A 261 6.18 -1.54 -9.00
N ILE A 262 5.78 -0.52 -8.23
CA ILE A 262 6.23 0.86 -8.45
C ILE A 262 7.73 1.01 -8.21
N ALA A 263 8.27 0.43 -7.13
CA ALA A 263 9.71 0.50 -6.85
C ALA A 263 10.53 -0.15 -7.97
N GLN A 264 10.09 -1.30 -8.49
CA GLN A 264 10.73 -1.96 -9.63
C GLN A 264 10.67 -1.10 -10.89
N THR A 265 9.49 -0.54 -11.22
CA THR A 265 9.33 0.31 -12.40
C THR A 265 10.20 1.56 -12.32
N LEU A 266 10.20 2.23 -11.16
CA LEU A 266 11.00 3.44 -10.95
C LEU A 266 12.50 3.13 -10.97
N GLY A 267 12.92 2.04 -10.33
CA GLY A 267 14.32 1.60 -10.38
C GLY A 267 14.77 1.36 -11.83
N ALA A 268 13.92 0.77 -12.67
CA ALA A 268 14.22 0.62 -14.09
C ALA A 268 14.36 1.98 -14.79
N ILE A 269 13.40 2.90 -14.60
CA ILE A 269 13.45 4.24 -15.22
C ILE A 269 14.74 4.99 -14.81
N MET A 270 15.09 4.98 -13.53
CA MET A 270 16.24 5.71 -13.00
C MET A 270 17.59 5.13 -13.47
N THR A 271 17.64 3.84 -13.74
CA THR A 271 18.85 3.16 -14.24
C THR A 271 18.91 3.06 -15.76
N GLY A 272 17.93 3.64 -16.47
CA GLY A 272 17.84 3.58 -17.93
C GLY A 272 17.39 2.21 -18.48
N ALA A 273 16.91 1.31 -17.64
CA ALA A 273 16.32 0.05 -18.04
C ALA A 273 14.85 0.21 -18.48
N MET A 274 14.34 -0.77 -19.25
CA MET A 274 12.95 -0.76 -19.71
C MET A 274 11.98 -0.96 -18.53
N PRO A 275 11.01 -0.04 -18.31
CA PRO A 275 10.02 -0.19 -17.25
C PRO A 275 9.04 -1.31 -17.57
N ASN A 276 8.62 -2.04 -16.53
CA ASN A 276 7.59 -3.09 -16.63
C ASN A 276 6.16 -2.54 -16.61
N LEU A 277 5.95 -1.28 -16.20
CA LEU A 277 4.64 -0.64 -16.12
C LEU A 277 4.69 0.77 -16.73
N ASN A 278 3.61 1.18 -17.39
CA ASN A 278 3.44 2.57 -17.81
C ASN A 278 2.96 3.43 -16.64
N LEU A 279 3.82 4.33 -16.14
CA LEU A 279 3.50 5.24 -15.04
C LEU A 279 2.85 6.56 -15.47
N ALA A 280 2.70 6.82 -16.77
CA ALA A 280 2.11 8.07 -17.26
C ALA A 280 0.73 8.41 -16.66
N PRO A 281 -0.19 7.45 -16.42
CA PRO A 281 -1.46 7.74 -15.74
C PRO A 281 -1.34 8.20 -14.28
N PHE A 282 -0.18 7.96 -13.65
CA PHE A 282 0.13 8.32 -12.26
C PHE A 282 1.06 9.53 -12.14
N ALA A 283 1.46 10.12 -13.27
CA ALA A 283 2.41 11.23 -13.29
C ALA A 283 1.86 12.46 -12.52
N PRO A 284 2.69 13.21 -11.77
CA PRO A 284 2.27 14.39 -11.01
C PRO A 284 1.56 15.47 -11.84
N GLU A 285 1.96 15.61 -13.11
CA GLU A 285 1.50 16.62 -14.06
C GLU A 285 -0.01 16.57 -14.30
N ARG A 286 -0.65 15.43 -14.02
CA ARG A 286 -2.11 15.33 -14.10
C ARG A 286 -2.82 16.27 -13.13
N PHE A 287 -2.12 16.76 -12.09
CA PHE A 287 -2.65 17.68 -11.09
C PHE A 287 -2.04 19.08 -11.12
N GLU A 288 -1.21 19.40 -12.11
CA GLU A 288 -0.72 20.77 -12.28
C GLU A 288 -1.92 21.73 -12.40
N LEU A 289 -1.96 22.72 -11.52
CA LEU A 289 -3.15 23.51 -11.16
C LEU A 289 -3.80 24.26 -12.34
N ASP A 290 -3.05 24.53 -13.41
CA ASP A 290 -3.56 25.19 -14.61
C ASP A 290 -4.34 24.26 -15.54
N ARG A 291 -4.20 22.93 -15.38
CA ARG A 291 -4.87 21.92 -16.20
C ARG A 291 -5.96 21.16 -15.47
N TRP A 292 -5.97 21.16 -14.14
CA TRP A 292 -7.04 20.52 -13.38
C TRP A 292 -8.28 21.43 -13.35
N PRO A 293 -9.44 21.00 -13.89
CA PRO A 293 -10.64 21.83 -13.91
C PRO A 293 -11.01 22.26 -12.48
N ARG A 294 -10.99 23.57 -12.20
CA ARG A 294 -11.40 24.13 -10.89
C ARG A 294 -12.84 23.71 -10.50
N PHE A 295 -13.64 23.28 -11.48
CA PHE A 295 -15.05 22.92 -11.35
C PHE A 295 -15.34 21.44 -11.05
N GLN A 296 -14.33 20.58 -10.96
CA GLN A 296 -14.52 19.18 -10.51
C GLN A 296 -13.56 18.90 -9.36
N ARG A 297 -13.80 19.54 -8.22
CA ARG A 297 -13.35 18.96 -6.96
C ARG A 297 -14.20 17.71 -6.76
N PRO A 298 -13.64 16.49 -6.83
CA PRO A 298 -14.39 15.31 -6.44
C PRO A 298 -14.91 15.53 -5.01
N PRO A 299 -16.00 14.85 -4.60
CA PRO A 299 -16.62 15.08 -3.30
C PRO A 299 -15.62 15.11 -2.14
N SER A 300 -14.49 14.38 -2.23
CA SER A 300 -13.39 14.37 -1.27
C SER A 300 -12.62 15.70 -1.08
N LEU A 301 -12.68 16.65 -2.04
CA LEU A 301 -12.01 17.96 -1.98
C LEU A 301 -12.99 19.15 -1.89
N ALA A 302 -14.31 18.90 -1.92
CA ALA A 302 -15.33 19.96 -1.89
C ALA A 302 -15.68 20.46 -0.49
N TRP A 303 -15.02 19.99 0.56
CA TRP A 303 -15.38 20.31 1.94
C TRP A 303 -14.89 21.71 2.33
N SER A 304 -15.82 22.65 2.49
CA SER A 304 -15.57 23.87 3.27
C SER A 304 -15.37 23.48 4.74
N GLU A 305 -14.50 24.20 5.44
CA GLU A 305 -14.12 24.01 6.86
C GLU A 305 -15.30 24.11 7.87
N GLN A 306 -16.56 24.15 7.41
CA GLN A 306 -17.72 24.49 8.23
C GLN A 306 -18.98 23.64 7.94
N ALA A 307 -18.87 22.47 7.32
CA ALA A 307 -20.06 21.64 7.08
C ALA A 307 -20.53 20.91 8.35
N THR A 308 -21.23 21.62 9.24
CA THR A 308 -22.14 21.04 10.24
C THR A 308 -23.34 20.46 9.51
N PHE A 309 -23.58 19.15 9.56
CA PHE A 309 -24.93 18.65 9.23
C PHE A 309 -25.32 17.38 9.99
N ALA A 310 -26.42 17.53 10.72
CA ALA A 310 -27.27 16.50 11.26
C ALA A 310 -27.98 15.73 10.13
N GLY A 311 -28.01 14.41 10.22
CA GLY A 311 -28.79 13.57 9.31
C GLY A 311 -28.41 12.10 9.42
N LYS A 312 -29.39 11.26 9.77
CA LYS A 312 -29.24 9.80 9.94
C LYS A 312 -28.76 9.16 8.62
N ALA A 313 -27.66 8.42 8.69
CA ALA A 313 -27.07 7.73 7.56
C ALA A 313 -27.92 6.50 7.16
N GLN A 314 -28.30 6.42 5.88
CA GLN A 314 -28.75 5.18 5.24
C GLN A 314 -27.55 4.50 4.57
N PHE A 315 -27.38 3.19 4.81
CA PHE A 315 -26.21 2.39 4.41
C PHE A 315 -26.58 1.43 3.27
N ALA A 316 -25.66 1.21 2.32
CA ALA A 316 -25.76 0.17 1.29
C ALA A 316 -24.73 -0.94 1.59
N THR A 317 -25.13 -2.20 1.39
CA THR A 317 -24.46 -3.42 1.90
C THR A 317 -23.69 -4.17 0.80
N GLN A 318 -22.35 -4.23 0.90
CA GLN A 318 -21.51 -5.22 0.17
C GLN A 318 -20.29 -5.63 1.01
N VAL A 319 -20.14 -6.95 1.26
CA VAL A 319 -19.04 -7.59 2.01
C VAL A 319 -18.24 -8.52 1.07
N ASN A 320 -16.89 -8.44 1.07
CA ASN A 320 -16.00 -9.33 0.30
C ASN A 320 -15.00 -10.04 1.23
N THR A 321 -14.56 -11.25 0.90
CA THR A 321 -13.55 -12.04 1.64
C THR A 321 -12.40 -12.48 0.72
N THR A 322 -11.18 -12.62 1.24
CA THR A 322 -10.03 -13.16 0.48
C THR A 322 -9.33 -14.30 1.22
N GLY A 323 -9.07 -15.43 0.55
CA GLY A 323 -8.54 -16.67 1.13
C GLY A 323 -7.10 -16.58 1.68
N SER A 324 -6.79 -17.43 2.68
CA SER A 324 -5.48 -17.60 3.29
C SER A 324 -4.79 -18.87 2.77
N GLY A 325 -3.57 -18.75 2.24
CA GLY A 325 -2.71 -19.87 1.87
C GLY A 325 -1.33 -19.74 2.51
N PRO A 326 -0.69 -20.84 2.96
CA PRO A 326 0.63 -20.78 3.56
C PRO A 326 1.70 -20.48 2.49
N ALA A 327 2.48 -19.41 2.70
CA ALA A 327 3.72 -19.21 1.96
C ALA A 327 4.76 -20.19 2.49
N GLY A 328 4.97 -21.31 1.80
CA GLY A 328 6.05 -22.24 2.12
C GLY A 328 7.41 -21.57 1.93
N TYR A 329 8.15 -21.40 3.03
CA TYR A 329 9.57 -21.06 3.02
C TYR A 329 10.35 -22.28 3.52
N MET A 330 11.27 -22.79 2.70
CA MET A 330 12.24 -23.81 3.09
C MET A 330 13.38 -23.13 3.83
N ASP A 331 13.48 -23.38 5.14
CA ASP A 331 14.66 -23.02 5.93
C ASP A 331 15.71 -24.13 5.83
N ASN A 332 16.85 -23.80 5.23
CA ASN A 332 18.14 -24.40 5.56
C ASN A 332 19.16 -23.25 5.59
N VAL A 333 19.17 -22.49 6.69
CA VAL A 333 20.25 -21.53 6.95
C VAL A 333 20.90 -21.92 8.27
N ASN A 334 22.06 -22.56 8.17
CA ASN A 334 22.95 -22.76 9.31
C ASN A 334 23.46 -21.40 9.78
N MET A 335 23.22 -21.09 11.04
CA MET A 335 23.75 -19.93 11.75
C MET A 335 25.28 -20.06 11.84
N VAL A 336 26.02 -19.14 11.24
CA VAL A 336 27.49 -19.06 11.39
C VAL A 336 27.82 -18.16 12.58
N ASP A 337 28.70 -18.66 13.44
CA ASP A 337 29.10 -18.06 14.71
C ASP A 337 29.90 -16.75 14.54
N LYS A 338 29.69 -15.81 15.46
CA LYS A 338 29.97 -14.36 15.34
C LYS A 338 31.43 -13.93 15.56
N ASN A 339 32.40 -14.81 15.38
CA ASN A 339 33.80 -14.48 15.65
C ASN A 339 34.73 -14.84 14.50
N LYS A 340 34.82 -13.93 13.52
CA LYS A 340 36.04 -13.58 12.76
C LYS A 340 35.70 -12.50 11.73
N VAL A 341 35.78 -11.25 12.15
CA VAL A 341 36.01 -10.14 11.21
C VAL A 341 37.51 -10.00 11.11
N ASP A 342 38.11 -10.57 10.06
CA ASP A 342 39.47 -10.24 9.68
C ASP A 342 39.42 -9.13 8.63
N ARG A 343 39.82 -7.93 9.04
CA ARG A 343 39.97 -6.76 8.15
C ARG A 343 41.33 -6.88 7.47
N GLY A 344 41.35 -7.42 6.26
CA GLY A 344 42.59 -7.53 5.49
C GLY A 344 42.38 -7.57 3.98
N GLN A 345 42.67 -6.44 3.34
CA GLN A 345 43.04 -6.28 1.92
C GLN A 345 41.92 -6.40 0.86
N MET A 346 41.26 -5.28 0.58
CA MET A 346 40.86 -4.97 -0.81
C MET A 346 42.14 -4.63 -1.59
N LYS A 347 42.55 -5.51 -2.51
CA LYS A 347 43.45 -5.15 -3.61
C LYS A 347 42.65 -5.17 -4.91
N THR A 348 42.62 -4.01 -5.55
CA THR A 348 42.38 -3.82 -6.97
C THR A 348 43.47 -4.54 -7.77
N THR A 349 43.06 -5.24 -8.84
CA THR A 349 43.79 -5.87 -9.99
C THR A 349 43.12 -7.23 -10.27
N ASP A 350 42.79 -7.69 -11.47
CA ASP A 350 43.06 -7.26 -12.84
C ASP A 350 41.95 -7.85 -13.75
N PHE A 351 41.60 -7.10 -14.78
CA PHE A 351 41.02 -7.64 -16.00
C PHE A 351 42.00 -8.66 -16.63
N LYS A 352 41.58 -9.90 -16.83
CA LYS A 352 42.21 -10.80 -17.81
C LYS A 352 41.16 -11.62 -18.57
N GLU A 353 41.04 -11.31 -19.85
CA GLU A 353 40.63 -12.25 -20.87
C GLU A 353 41.43 -13.55 -20.75
N ASN A 354 40.78 -14.69 -20.94
CA ASN A 354 41.49 -15.90 -21.34
C ASN A 354 40.63 -16.78 -22.25
N THR A 355 40.77 -16.55 -23.55
CA THR A 355 40.58 -17.56 -24.60
C THR A 355 41.62 -18.67 -24.48
N LYS A 356 41.19 -19.93 -24.38
CA LYS A 356 41.61 -21.11 -25.19
C LYS A 356 41.35 -22.43 -24.45
N GLY A 357 40.69 -23.39 -25.13
CA GLY A 357 40.58 -24.77 -24.69
C GLY A 357 39.76 -25.71 -25.61
N LYS A 358 40.27 -25.98 -26.82
CA LYS A 358 40.13 -27.18 -27.70
C LYS A 358 38.81 -27.98 -27.69
N ILE A 359 38.02 -27.98 -28.79
CA ILE A 359 38.09 -28.87 -29.98
C ILE A 359 38.28 -30.37 -29.65
N GLN A 360 37.21 -31.15 -29.89
CA GLN A 360 37.32 -32.50 -30.43
C GLN A 360 36.24 -32.72 -31.51
N MET A 361 36.69 -32.99 -32.74
CA MET A 361 35.87 -33.36 -33.88
C MET A 361 35.63 -34.87 -33.89
N ALA A 362 34.38 -35.29 -34.13
CA ALA A 362 34.07 -36.60 -34.68
C ALA A 362 33.82 -36.44 -36.18
N GLY A 363 34.63 -37.11 -36.99
CA GLY A 363 34.62 -37.01 -38.43
C GLY A 363 33.60 -37.89 -39.14
N THR A 364 33.38 -37.46 -40.40
CA THR A 364 33.26 -38.27 -41.62
C THR A 364 32.04 -39.16 -41.86
N LYS A 365 31.18 -38.77 -42.82
CA LYS A 365 31.36 -39.07 -44.27
C LYS A 365 30.29 -38.38 -45.13
N ARG A 366 30.74 -37.71 -46.21
CA ARG A 366 29.99 -37.44 -47.45
C ARG A 366 29.80 -38.74 -48.23
N LYS A 367 28.68 -38.86 -48.96
CA LYS A 367 28.63 -39.16 -50.41
C LYS A 367 27.17 -39.22 -50.87
N GLY A 368 26.87 -38.61 -52.01
CA GLY A 368 25.59 -38.69 -52.71
C GLY A 368 25.00 -37.32 -52.91
#